data_AF-A0A2A4VT33-F1
#
_entry.id   AF-A0A2A4VT33-F1
#
_cell.length_a   1.000
_cell.length_b   1.000
_cell.length_c   1.000
_cell.angle_alpha   90.00
_cell.angle_beta   90.00
_cell.angle_gamma   90.00
#
_symmetry.space_group_name_H-M   'P 1'
#
loop_
_entity.id
_entity.type
_entity.pdbx_description
1 polymer ?
#
loop_
_entity_poly.entity_id
_entity_poly.type
_entity_poly.pdbx_seq_one_letter_code
_entity_poly.pdbx_strand_id
1 'polypeptide(L)'
;MASASSTAINMLFDLASEEVELATKHLVSANQVLKDAQEKRAMLEDYKQDYIGHYQAKLTKGLGKESHLNYQGFLQNLQQAIDGQAEVIISAQYESDKMRENLQAAQRKKMSYEVLIKRATKKAMKLESKRDQKLMDEFAMRTKRTSTH
;
A
#
# COMPACT_ATOMS: atom_id res chain seq x y z
N MET A 1 -11.68 -12.00 -33.49
CA MET A 1 -10.42 -11.71 -32.77
C MET A 1 -10.47 -10.49 -31.86
N ALA A 2 -11.13 -9.38 -32.24
CA ALA A 2 -11.20 -8.18 -31.37
C ALA A 2 -11.90 -8.40 -30.01
N SER A 3 -12.93 -9.26 -29.96
CA SER A 3 -13.66 -9.59 -28.71
C SER A 3 -12.78 -10.35 -27.71
N ALA A 4 -12.09 -11.41 -28.12
CA ALA A 4 -11.20 -12.19 -27.25
C ALA A 4 -10.05 -11.38 -26.65
N SER A 5 -9.49 -10.42 -27.42
CA SER A 5 -8.45 -9.51 -26.92
C SER A 5 -8.99 -8.51 -25.89
N SER A 6 -10.26 -8.10 -26.01
CA SER A 6 -10.89 -7.23 -25.00
C SER A 6 -11.17 -7.98 -23.71
N THR A 7 -11.64 -9.23 -23.79
CA THR A 7 -11.89 -10.07 -22.61
C THR A 7 -10.59 -10.37 -21.86
N ALA A 8 -9.51 -10.68 -22.57
CA ALA A 8 -8.21 -10.94 -21.96
C ALA A 8 -7.64 -9.71 -21.22
N ILE A 9 -7.76 -8.51 -21.79
CA ILE A 9 -7.27 -7.28 -21.12
C ILE A 9 -8.12 -6.96 -19.89
N ASN A 10 -9.45 -7.20 -19.94
CA ASN A 10 -10.31 -7.02 -18.76
C ASN A 10 -9.90 -7.96 -17.62
N MET A 11 -9.65 -9.25 -17.91
CA MET A 11 -9.14 -10.19 -16.89
C MET A 11 -7.81 -9.73 -16.29
N LEU A 12 -6.90 -9.18 -17.10
CA LEU A 12 -5.64 -8.63 -16.61
C LEU A 12 -5.83 -7.40 -15.71
N PHE A 13 -6.84 -6.57 -16.01
CA PHE A 13 -7.20 -5.43 -15.16
C PHE A 13 -7.79 -5.89 -13.82
N ASP A 14 -8.64 -6.93 -13.82
CA ASP A 14 -9.21 -7.50 -12.61
C ASP A 14 -8.11 -8.08 -11.73
N LEU A 15 -7.21 -8.88 -12.31
CA LEU A 15 -6.05 -9.41 -11.60
C LEU A 15 -5.15 -8.30 -11.04
N ALA A 16 -4.89 -7.24 -11.81
CA ALA A 16 -4.12 -6.10 -11.31
C ALA A 16 -4.86 -5.32 -10.21
N SER A 17 -6.19 -5.35 -10.19
CA SER A 17 -6.99 -4.75 -9.12
C SER A 17 -6.86 -5.56 -7.83
N GLU A 18 -6.93 -6.89 -7.92
CA GLU A 18 -6.67 -7.78 -6.79
C GLU A 18 -5.24 -7.61 -6.24
N GLU A 19 -4.23 -7.51 -7.12
CA GLU A 19 -2.85 -7.23 -6.74
C GLU A 19 -2.73 -5.90 -5.94
N VAL A 20 -3.44 -4.85 -6.35
CA VAL A 20 -3.47 -3.57 -5.63
C VAL A 20 -4.11 -3.72 -4.25
N GLU A 21 -5.21 -4.46 -4.14
CA GLU A 21 -5.86 -4.71 -2.86
C GLU A 21 -4.96 -5.50 -1.90
N LEU A 22 -4.30 -6.54 -2.39
CA LEU A 22 -3.34 -7.32 -1.62
C LEU A 22 -2.15 -6.46 -1.16
N ALA A 23 -1.54 -5.69 -2.08
CA ALA A 23 -0.44 -4.79 -1.73
C ALA A 23 -0.85 -3.73 -0.71
N THR A 24 -2.09 -3.24 -0.78
CA THR A 24 -2.65 -2.30 0.21
C THR A 24 -2.75 -2.95 1.59
N LYS A 25 -3.28 -4.18 1.67
CA LYS A 25 -3.36 -4.93 2.94
C LYS A 25 -1.98 -5.17 3.55
N HIS A 26 -1.00 -5.52 2.73
CA HIS A 26 0.39 -5.70 3.18
C HIS A 26 1.00 -4.39 3.71
N LEU A 27 0.80 -3.26 3.02
CA LEU A 27 1.28 -1.97 3.50
C LEU A 27 0.63 -1.56 4.82
N VAL A 28 -0.70 -1.77 4.97
CA VAL A 28 -1.41 -1.51 6.24
C VAL A 28 -0.81 -2.34 7.37
N SER A 29 -0.58 -3.64 7.14
CA SER A 29 0.04 -4.51 8.14
C SER A 29 1.47 -4.07 8.50
N ALA A 30 2.29 -3.72 7.52
CA ALA A 30 3.66 -3.24 7.76
C ALA A 30 3.68 -1.91 8.54
N ASN A 31 2.77 -0.99 8.22
CA ASN A 31 2.62 0.26 8.98
C ASN A 31 2.16 0.03 10.41
N GLN A 32 1.30 -0.96 10.67
CA GLN A 32 0.90 -1.31 12.02
C GLN A 32 2.09 -1.82 12.83
N VAL A 33 2.91 -2.71 12.26
CA VAL A 33 4.13 -3.21 12.92
C VAL A 33 5.10 -2.07 13.25
N LEU A 34 5.32 -1.14 12.30
CA LEU A 34 6.14 0.04 12.55
C LEU A 34 5.60 0.91 13.67
N LYS A 35 4.28 1.18 13.67
CA LYS A 35 3.61 1.95 14.70
C LYS A 35 3.74 1.30 16.08
N ASP A 36 3.45 0.01 16.19
CA ASP A 36 3.56 -0.74 17.44
C ASP A 36 5.01 -0.71 17.97
N ALA A 37 5.99 -0.81 17.08
CA ALA A 37 7.40 -0.73 17.45
C ALA A 37 7.79 0.65 17.98
N GLN A 38 7.26 1.72 17.39
CA GLN A 38 7.48 3.11 17.84
C GLN A 38 6.79 3.37 19.19
N GLU A 39 5.55 2.93 19.37
CA GLU A 39 4.82 3.04 20.63
C GLU A 39 5.54 2.29 21.75
N LYS A 40 6.04 1.07 21.47
CA LYS A 40 6.81 0.30 22.45
C LYS A 40 8.09 1.03 22.89
N ARG A 41 8.78 1.69 21.95
CA ARG A 41 9.98 2.48 22.27
C ARG A 41 9.62 3.67 23.16
N ALA A 42 8.57 4.41 22.82
CA ALA A 42 8.10 5.54 23.62
C ALA A 42 7.78 5.09 25.05
N MET A 43 7.08 3.97 25.22
CA MET A 43 6.81 3.40 26.55
C MET A 43 8.09 3.07 27.34
N LEU A 44 9.13 2.55 26.69
CA LEU A 44 10.41 2.25 27.34
C LEU A 44 11.15 3.54 27.74
N GLU A 45 11.09 4.58 26.91
CA GLU A 45 11.69 5.88 27.18
C GLU A 45 10.99 6.61 28.34
N ASP A 46 9.65 6.61 28.36
CA ASP A 46 8.85 7.15 29.48
C ASP A 46 9.17 6.40 30.78
N TYR A 47 9.16 5.07 30.73
CA TYR A 47 9.49 4.25 31.88
C TYR A 47 10.91 4.51 32.39
N LYS A 48 11.89 4.76 31.50
CA LYS A 48 13.24 5.14 31.88
C LYS A 48 13.25 6.45 32.66
N GLN A 49 12.50 7.44 32.18
CA GLN A 49 12.43 8.75 32.80
C GLN A 49 11.81 8.67 34.20
N ASP A 50 10.71 7.93 34.35
CA ASP A 50 10.06 7.68 35.64
C ASP A 50 11.00 6.95 36.61
N TYR A 51 11.72 5.94 36.12
CA TYR A 51 12.69 5.19 36.90
C TYR A 51 13.82 6.08 37.43
N ILE A 52 14.34 6.99 36.59
CA ILE A 52 15.34 7.99 36.99
C ILE A 52 14.77 8.96 38.05
N GLY A 53 13.55 9.46 37.85
CA GLY A 53 12.88 10.35 38.81
C GLY A 53 12.70 9.71 40.19
N HIS A 54 12.25 8.44 40.23
CA HIS A 54 12.12 7.68 41.46
C HIS A 54 13.47 7.48 42.17
N TYR A 55 14.54 7.27 41.41
CA TYR A 55 15.87 7.10 41.98
C TYR A 55 16.41 8.39 42.60
N GLN A 56 16.24 9.54 41.93
CA GLN A 56 16.60 10.85 42.47
C GLN A 56 15.86 11.12 43.80
N ALA A 57 14.57 10.80 43.87
CA ALA A 57 13.78 10.96 45.09
C ALA A 57 14.19 10.03 46.24
N LYS A 58 14.81 8.88 45.94
CA LYS A 58 15.36 7.97 46.97
C LYS A 58 16.77 8.37 47.40
N LEU A 59 17.58 8.92 46.50
CA LEU A 59 18.91 9.44 46.82
C LEU A 59 18.87 10.55 47.88
N THR A 60 17.89 11.46 47.80
CA THR A 60 17.71 12.53 48.79
C THR A 60 17.39 12.03 50.19
N LYS A 61 16.91 10.77 50.32
CA LYS A 61 16.57 10.12 51.60
C LYS A 61 17.71 9.25 52.17
N GLY A 62 18.86 9.19 51.48
CA GLY A 62 19.98 8.33 51.84
C GLY A 62 19.80 6.91 51.30
N LEU A 63 20.61 6.54 50.31
CA LEU A 63 20.54 5.23 49.65
C LEU A 63 21.81 4.39 49.93
N GLY A 64 21.64 3.10 50.21
CA GLY A 64 22.76 2.18 50.36
C GLY A 64 23.47 1.86 49.02
N LYS A 65 24.75 1.49 49.09
CA LYS A 65 25.60 1.15 47.94
C LYS A 65 25.00 0.07 47.04
N GLU A 66 24.42 -0.97 47.64
CA GLU A 66 23.78 -2.08 46.90
C GLU A 66 22.58 -1.61 46.07
N SER A 67 21.71 -0.78 46.65
CA SER A 67 20.57 -0.20 45.92
C SER A 67 21.01 0.70 44.77
N HIS A 68 22.15 1.39 44.89
CA HIS A 68 22.72 2.17 43.79
C HIS A 68 23.20 1.27 42.64
N LEU A 69 23.89 0.17 42.94
CA LEU A 69 24.36 -0.78 41.92
C LEU A 69 23.18 -1.45 41.20
N ASN A 70 22.15 -1.87 41.92
CA ASN A 70 20.95 -2.47 41.34
C ASN A 70 20.24 -1.50 40.38
N TYR A 71 20.15 -0.23 40.76
CA TYR A 71 19.60 0.82 39.92
C TYR A 71 20.38 0.98 38.61
N GLN A 72 21.72 1.09 38.69
CA GLN A 72 22.57 1.23 37.50
C GLN A 72 22.44 0.03 36.55
N GLY A 73 22.42 -1.19 37.10
CA GLY A 73 22.26 -2.40 36.30
C GLY A 73 20.91 -2.45 35.57
N PHE A 74 19.82 -2.09 36.25
CA PHE A 74 18.51 -2.04 35.60
C PHE A 74 18.43 -0.94 34.53
N LEU A 75 19.00 0.25 34.80
CA LEU A 75 19.04 1.33 33.83
C LEU A 75 19.82 0.94 32.57
N GLN A 76 20.92 0.20 32.72
CA GLN A 76 21.68 -0.35 31.60
C GLN A 76 20.85 -1.33 30.78
N ASN A 77 20.15 -2.27 31.43
CA ASN A 77 19.26 -3.22 30.75
C ASN A 77 18.13 -2.50 30.00
N LEU A 78 17.56 -1.45 30.59
CA LEU A 78 16.51 -0.66 29.96
C LEU A 78 17.03 0.11 28.74
N GLN A 79 18.25 0.66 28.82
CA GLN A 79 18.88 1.31 27.67
C GLN A 79 19.15 0.31 26.54
N GLN A 80 19.66 -0.89 26.85
CA GLN A 80 19.83 -1.95 25.86
C GLN A 80 18.51 -2.36 25.19
N ALA A 81 17.41 -2.41 25.95
CA ALA A 81 16.09 -2.70 25.39
C ALA A 81 15.61 -1.57 24.45
N ILE A 82 15.86 -0.31 24.79
CA ILE A 82 15.55 0.85 23.92
C ILE A 82 16.37 0.80 22.64
N ASP A 83 17.66 0.52 22.75
CA ASP A 83 18.56 0.42 21.59
C ASP A 83 18.14 -0.75 20.68
N GLY A 84 17.81 -1.91 21.26
CA GLY A 84 17.25 -3.04 20.52
C GLY A 84 15.93 -2.69 19.81
N GLN A 85 15.07 -1.90 20.46
CA GLN A 85 13.82 -1.45 19.85
C GLN A 85 14.05 -0.47 18.69
N ALA A 86 15.13 0.33 18.72
CA ALA A 86 15.49 1.20 17.61
C ALA A 86 15.82 0.39 16.34
N GLU A 87 16.53 -0.73 16.47
CA GLU A 87 16.82 -1.63 15.35
C GLU A 87 15.55 -2.29 14.77
N VAL A 88 14.60 -2.63 15.64
CA VAL A 88 13.27 -3.13 15.21
C VAL A 88 12.53 -2.07 14.40
N ILE A 89 12.55 -0.81 14.84
CA ILE A 89 11.92 0.31 14.10
C ILE A 89 12.57 0.49 12.73
N ILE A 90 13.91 0.46 12.64
CA ILE A 90 14.63 0.57 11.36
C ILE A 90 14.18 -0.54 10.40
N SER A 91 14.13 -1.78 10.88
CA SER A 91 13.70 -2.93 10.08
C SER A 91 12.24 -2.82 9.63
N ALA A 92 11.34 -2.42 10.53
CA ALA A 92 9.92 -2.23 10.22
C ALA A 92 9.68 -1.06 9.24
N GLN A 93 10.47 0.01 9.34
CA GLN A 93 10.43 1.14 8.42
C GLN A 93 10.84 0.71 7.01
N TYR A 94 11.93 -0.04 6.90
CA TYR A 94 12.39 -0.60 5.62
C TYR A 94 11.32 -1.47 4.96
N GLU A 95 10.67 -2.37 5.72
CA GLU A 95 9.59 -3.22 5.16
C GLU A 95 8.34 -2.40 4.78
N SER A 96 7.96 -1.38 5.57
CA SER A 96 6.88 -0.45 5.19
C SER A 96 7.18 0.26 3.87
N ASP A 97 8.40 0.76 3.70
CA ASP A 97 8.80 1.47 2.48
C ASP A 97 8.79 0.54 1.27
N LYS A 98 9.30 -0.69 1.42
CA LYS A 98 9.22 -1.73 0.38
C LYS A 98 7.77 -2.08 0.02
N MET A 99 6.87 -2.22 0.99
CA MET A 99 5.45 -2.47 0.71
C MET A 99 4.80 -1.29 0.00
N ARG A 100 5.23 -0.06 0.29
CA ARG A 100 4.77 1.15 -0.42
C ARG A 100 5.19 1.13 -1.89
N GLU A 101 6.44 0.77 -2.17
CA GLU A 101 6.94 0.62 -3.55
C GLU A 101 6.16 -0.45 -4.31
N ASN A 102 5.88 -1.60 -3.68
CA ASN A 102 5.06 -2.66 -4.27
C ASN A 102 3.65 -2.18 -4.61
N LEU A 103 3.00 -1.44 -3.71
CA LEU A 103 1.69 -0.86 -3.96
C LEU A 103 1.72 0.10 -5.15
N GLN A 104 2.73 0.99 -5.21
CA GLN A 104 2.89 1.91 -6.33
C GLN A 104 3.11 1.17 -7.66
N ALA A 105 3.87 0.09 -7.67
CA ALA A 105 4.09 -0.74 -8.85
C ALA A 105 2.78 -1.41 -9.33
N ALA A 106 2.02 -2.00 -8.41
CA ALA A 106 0.72 -2.61 -8.71
C ALA A 106 -0.28 -1.58 -9.26
N GLN A 107 -0.32 -0.38 -8.68
CA GLN A 107 -1.16 0.72 -9.16
C GLN A 107 -0.78 1.16 -10.58
N ARG A 108 0.52 1.31 -10.88
CA ARG A 108 0.99 1.63 -12.24
C ARG A 108 0.57 0.55 -13.24
N LYS A 109 0.68 -0.73 -12.87
CA LYS A 109 0.24 -1.86 -13.70
C LYS A 109 -1.26 -1.81 -13.99
N LYS A 110 -2.09 -1.60 -12.96
CA LYS A 110 -3.55 -1.42 -13.11
C LYS A 110 -3.90 -0.27 -14.05
N MET A 111 -3.28 0.89 -13.88
CA MET A 111 -3.50 2.06 -14.75
C MET A 111 -3.13 1.78 -16.21
N SER A 112 -2.07 1.01 -16.46
CA SER A 112 -1.68 0.59 -17.82
C SER A 112 -2.79 -0.20 -18.50
N TYR A 113 -3.38 -1.17 -17.79
CA TYR A 113 -4.51 -1.94 -18.33
C TYR A 113 -5.75 -1.08 -18.53
N GLU A 114 -6.05 -0.15 -17.62
CA GLU A 114 -7.17 0.78 -17.78
C GLU A 114 -7.05 1.61 -19.08
N VAL A 115 -5.84 2.08 -19.39
CA VAL A 115 -5.55 2.81 -20.64
C VAL A 115 -5.76 1.91 -21.86
N LEU A 116 -5.32 0.65 -21.80
CA LEU A 116 -5.49 -0.31 -22.88
C LEU A 116 -6.97 -0.65 -23.12
N ILE A 117 -7.75 -0.83 -22.05
CA ILE A 117 -9.21 -1.04 -22.13
C ILE A 117 -9.87 0.15 -22.81
N LYS A 118 -9.60 1.39 -22.35
CA LYS A 118 -10.16 2.61 -22.95
C LYS A 118 -9.86 2.70 -24.44
N ARG A 119 -8.64 2.36 -24.86
CA ARG A 119 -8.24 2.33 -26.28
C ARG A 119 -8.99 1.24 -27.07
N ALA A 120 -9.12 0.04 -26.51
CA ALA A 120 -9.85 -1.06 -27.13
C ALA A 120 -11.33 -0.71 -27.33
N THR A 121 -11.99 -0.18 -26.30
CA THR A 121 -13.38 0.28 -26.35
C THR A 121 -13.58 1.36 -27.41
N LYS A 122 -12.72 2.39 -27.45
CA LYS A 122 -12.79 3.44 -28.47
C LYS A 122 -12.64 2.90 -29.90
N LYS A 123 -11.75 1.91 -30.10
CA LYS A 123 -11.57 1.25 -31.41
C LYS A 123 -12.81 0.44 -31.80
N ALA A 124 -13.42 -0.27 -30.86
CA ALA A 124 -14.64 -1.04 -31.08
C ALA A 124 -15.81 -0.13 -31.48
N MET A 125 -16.06 0.95 -30.73
CA MET A 125 -17.10 1.94 -31.04
C MET A 125 -16.92 2.54 -32.44
N LYS A 126 -15.68 2.86 -32.84
CA LYS A 126 -15.39 3.41 -34.17
C LYS A 126 -15.68 2.39 -35.29
N LEU A 127 -15.42 1.10 -35.04
CA LEU A 127 -15.70 0.05 -36.01
C LEU A 127 -17.21 -0.19 -36.15
N GLU A 128 -17.94 -0.20 -35.04
CA GLU A 128 -19.39 -0.33 -35.01
C GLU A 128 -20.08 0.83 -35.72
N SER A 129 -19.73 2.07 -35.39
CA SER A 129 -20.26 3.27 -36.06
C SER A 129 -20.03 3.25 -37.58
N LYS A 130 -18.88 2.77 -38.05
CA LYS A 130 -18.62 2.58 -39.49
C LYS A 130 -19.51 1.50 -40.11
N ARG A 131 -19.80 0.42 -39.37
CA ARG A 131 -20.67 -0.66 -39.83
C ARG A 131 -22.11 -0.16 -39.96
N ASP A 132 -22.59 0.59 -38.97
CA ASP A 132 -23.95 1.13 -38.96
C ASP A 132 -24.15 2.18 -40.05
N GLN A 133 -23.16 3.05 -40.26
CA GLN A 133 -23.19 4.00 -41.38
C GLN A 133 -23.30 3.27 -42.73
N LYS A 134 -22.51 2.23 -42.95
CA LYS A 134 -22.56 1.43 -44.18
C LYS A 134 -23.94 0.78 -44.39
N LEU A 135 -24.53 0.22 -43.34
CA LEU A 135 -25.86 -0.40 -43.39
C LEU A 135 -26.96 0.63 -43.72
N MET A 136 -26.87 1.83 -43.13
CA MET A 136 -27.77 2.94 -43.45
C MET A 136 -27.65 3.39 -44.90
N ASP A 137 -26.42 3.52 -45.41
CA ASP A 137 -26.17 3.92 -46.80
C ASP A 137 -26.69 2.87 -47.79
N GLU A 138 -26.48 1.58 -47.52
CA GLU A 138 -27.01 0.47 -48.32
C GLU A 138 -28.54 0.46 -48.34
N PHE A 139 -29.19 0.68 -47.19
CA PHE A 139 -30.64 0.79 -47.10
C PHE A 139 -31.17 1.99 -47.89
N ALA A 140 -30.56 3.17 -47.73
CA ALA A 140 -30.95 4.38 -48.45
C ALA A 140 -30.82 4.22 -49.97
N MET A 141 -29.74 3.58 -50.45
CA MET A 141 -29.57 3.27 -51.87
C MET A 141 -30.63 2.29 -52.39
N ARG A 142 -31.00 1.26 -51.60
CA ARG A 142 -32.04 0.29 -51.99
C ARG A 142 -33.42 0.93 -52.09
N THR A 143 -33.81 1.73 -51.09
CA THR A 143 -35.09 2.44 -51.09
C THR A 143 -35.20 3.43 -52.24
N LYS A 144 -34.13 4.17 -52.54
CA LYS A 144 -34.08 5.07 -53.71
C LYS A 144 -34.29 4.33 -55.03
N ARG A 145 -33.70 3.14 -55.20
CA ARG A 145 -33.87 2.33 -56.42
C ARG A 145 -35.30 1.83 -56.59
N THR A 146 -35.97 1.43 -55.52
CA THR A 146 -37.35 0.93 -55.57
C THR A 146 -38.40 2.02 -55.76
N SER A 147 -38.10 3.29 -55.41
CA SER A 147 -39.02 4.41 -55.63
C SER A 147 -38.91 5.08 -57.00
N THR A 148 -37.94 4.68 -57.83
CA THR A 148 -37.73 5.17 -59.21
C THR A 148 -38.33 4.24 -60.28
N HIS A 149 -39.15 3.27 -59.87
CA HIS A 149 -40.01 2.46 -60.73
C HIS A 149 -41.46 2.67 -60.33
#